data_AF-A0A3D2E0B4-F1
#
_entry.id   AF-A0A3D2E0B4-F1
#
_cell.length_a   1.000
_cell.length_b   1.000
_cell.length_c   1.000
_cell.angle_alpha   90.00
_cell.angle_beta   90.00
_cell.angle_gamma   90.00
#
_symmetry.space_group_name_H-M   'P 1'
#
loop_
_entity.id
_entity.type
_entity.pdbx_description
1 polymer ?
#
loop_
_entity_poly.entity_id
_entity_poly.type
_entity_poly.pdbx_seq_one_letter_code
_entity_poly.pdbx_strand_id
1 'polypeptide(L)'
;MKIINQAFCTIGFAQSEEKMINVFVNGIEKQVKEGTRVLDLLKQEDRRKYAVCKLGSQIKELNRKLSSKDDGKTIEFLGIENNEAAKAYEASLRYIVAMAFHNLYPDVRIRFGYNASRSIFCQILTKGFNVSKATDEIRKEVDRIIKADMPIERITVSTDEAREIFEKMQRDDKLRILPYRPESLVNIYVCGDYYDYLHAYMVPSTGCIFSYNLMPYSPGIIIQYPRSELNAEIPEFVEESTYGKTLQRATVWANKTKTGTVADINEKVEDGKVLDFVQMCEARQNSMLSELGRKIESDIENIRLICIAGPSSSGKTTFCNRVRIELISRGINPVMISMDDYYLEREKICKKQGKAANEVDLEHVECLDIEQFNKDLFDLINGEEVTLPSFNFSKGVKEKGRTIRVDEHSPIIIEGIHA
;
A
#
# COMPACT_ATOMS: atom_id res chain seq x y z
N MET A 1 7.37 34.41 -41.84
CA MET A 1 8.47 35.19 -42.44
C MET A 1 8.88 36.28 -41.46
N LYS A 2 9.84 35.97 -40.58
CA LYS A 2 10.65 36.93 -39.81
C LYS A 2 11.97 36.20 -39.54
N ILE A 3 13.01 36.69 -40.20
CA ILE A 3 14.36 36.15 -40.25
C ILE A 3 15.07 36.65 -38.99
N ILE A 4 15.53 35.74 -38.13
CA ILE A 4 16.53 36.06 -37.10
C ILE A 4 17.78 35.27 -37.47
N ASN A 5 18.74 36.03 -37.98
CA ASN A 5 20.09 35.62 -38.28
C ASN A 5 20.85 35.60 -36.93
N GLN A 6 21.34 34.45 -36.49
CA GLN A 6 22.24 34.35 -35.33
C GLN A 6 23.50 33.59 -35.72
N ALA A 7 24.61 34.26 -35.46
CA ALA A 7 25.95 33.94 -35.89
C ALA A 7 26.42 32.58 -35.34
N PHE A 8 27.11 31.83 -36.21
CA PHE A 8 27.97 30.72 -35.82
C PHE A 8 29.11 31.26 -34.94
N CYS A 9 28.97 31.11 -33.63
CA CYS A 9 30.07 31.19 -32.70
C CYS A 9 30.63 29.77 -32.53
N THR A 10 31.77 29.51 -33.17
CA THR A 10 32.55 28.28 -33.02
C THR A 10 33.16 28.25 -31.63
N ILE A 11 32.37 27.87 -30.63
CA ILE A 11 32.88 27.54 -29.30
C ILE A 11 33.44 26.12 -29.41
N GLY A 12 34.76 25.99 -29.26
CA GLY A 12 35.43 24.70 -29.22
C GLY A 12 34.76 23.82 -28.17
N PHE A 13 34.26 22.66 -28.61
CA PHE A 13 33.92 21.58 -27.70
C PHE A 13 35.19 21.13 -27.02
N ALA A 14 35.44 21.63 -25.81
CA ALA A 14 36.30 20.95 -24.86
C ALA A 14 35.68 19.56 -24.66
N GLN A 15 36.38 18.51 -25.12
CA GLN A 15 36.06 17.14 -24.75
C GLN A 15 36.16 17.07 -23.23
N SER A 16 35.01 17.06 -22.55
CA SER A 16 34.97 16.72 -21.13
C SER A 16 35.55 15.32 -21.00
N GLU A 17 36.63 15.16 -20.24
CA GLU A 17 37.17 13.84 -19.90
C GLU A 17 36.02 12.98 -19.37
N GLU A 18 35.68 11.92 -20.11
CA GLU A 18 34.58 11.03 -19.73
C GLU A 18 34.98 10.28 -18.47
N LYS A 19 34.45 10.73 -17.33
CA LYS A 19 34.74 10.11 -16.05
C LYS A 19 34.17 8.69 -16.02
N MET A 20 35.05 7.72 -15.80
CA MET A 20 34.68 6.32 -15.65
C MET A 20 34.39 6.02 -14.18
N ILE A 21 33.42 5.14 -13.94
CA ILE A 21 33.07 4.61 -12.62
C ILE A 21 33.07 3.07 -12.67
N ASN A 22 33.41 2.42 -11.56
CA ASN A 22 33.38 0.98 -11.43
C ASN A 22 32.12 0.56 -10.66
N VAL A 23 31.36 -0.39 -11.18
CA VAL A 23 30.17 -0.93 -10.51
C VAL A 23 30.20 -2.45 -10.55
N PHE A 24 29.61 -3.11 -9.54
CA PHE A 24 29.54 -4.57 -9.48
C PHE A 24 28.16 -5.04 -9.92
N VAL A 25 28.04 -5.61 -11.12
CA VAL A 25 26.79 -6.14 -11.65
C VAL A 25 26.79 -7.65 -11.49
N ASN A 26 25.90 -8.19 -10.64
CA ASN A 26 25.85 -9.62 -10.31
C ASN A 26 27.23 -10.19 -9.88
N GLY A 27 27.99 -9.40 -9.11
CA GLY A 27 29.33 -9.78 -8.62
C GLY A 27 30.47 -9.58 -9.62
N ILE A 28 30.18 -9.15 -10.86
CA ILE A 28 31.19 -8.86 -11.88
C ILE A 28 31.45 -7.36 -11.92
N GLU A 29 32.72 -6.96 -11.76
CA GLU A 29 33.12 -5.57 -11.91
C GLU A 29 32.98 -5.13 -13.38
N LYS A 30 32.30 -4.01 -13.59
CA LYS A 30 32.14 -3.35 -14.88
C LYS A 30 32.53 -1.89 -14.76
N GLN A 31 33.43 -1.46 -15.62
CA GLN A 31 33.78 -0.06 -15.78
C GLN A 31 32.84 0.59 -16.80
N VAL A 32 32.16 1.67 -16.41
CA VAL A 32 31.15 2.35 -17.23
C VAL A 32 31.32 3.86 -17.17
N LYS A 33 30.85 4.56 -18.20
CA LYS A 33 30.88 6.02 -18.24
C LYS A 33 29.87 6.60 -17.25
N GLU A 34 30.25 7.65 -16.53
CA GLU A 34 29.29 8.43 -15.74
C GLU A 34 28.12 8.89 -16.64
N GLY A 35 26.89 8.78 -16.14
CA GLY A 35 25.69 9.06 -16.92
C GLY A 35 25.06 7.85 -17.63
N THR A 36 25.75 6.70 -17.70
CA THR A 36 25.17 5.43 -18.20
C THR A 36 23.90 5.09 -17.43
N ARG A 37 22.79 4.75 -18.12
CA ARG A 37 21.56 4.30 -17.44
C ARG A 37 21.78 2.88 -16.91
N VAL A 38 21.21 2.56 -15.75
CA VAL A 38 21.29 1.19 -15.19
C VAL A 38 20.72 0.15 -16.17
N LEU A 39 19.66 0.51 -16.91
CA LEU A 39 19.05 -0.29 -17.97
C LEU A 39 20.04 -0.68 -19.07
N ASP A 40 21.03 0.17 -19.37
CA ASP A 40 22.00 -0.08 -20.45
C ASP A 40 23.04 -1.14 -20.08
N LEU A 41 23.11 -1.53 -18.80
CA LEU A 41 23.96 -2.63 -18.33
C LEU A 41 23.35 -4.01 -18.60
N LEU A 42 22.06 -4.06 -18.91
CA LEU A 42 21.33 -5.27 -19.29
C LEU A 42 21.43 -5.53 -20.79
N LYS A 43 21.44 -6.82 -21.15
CA LYS A 43 21.25 -7.24 -22.54
C LYS A 43 19.85 -6.86 -23.00
N GLN A 44 19.69 -6.61 -24.30
CA GLN A 44 18.41 -6.18 -24.87
C GLN A 44 17.25 -7.14 -24.56
N GLU A 45 17.51 -8.44 -24.56
CA GLU A 45 16.54 -9.51 -24.22
C GLU A 45 16.11 -9.52 -22.75
N ASP A 46 16.91 -8.92 -21.85
CA ASP A 46 16.66 -8.89 -20.41
C ASP A 46 15.99 -7.60 -19.94
N ARG A 47 15.96 -6.55 -20.79
CA ARG A 47 15.44 -5.22 -20.42
C ARG A 47 13.98 -5.21 -19.96
N ARG A 48 13.20 -6.22 -20.36
CA ARG A 48 11.79 -6.38 -19.97
C ARG A 48 11.57 -7.29 -18.77
N LYS A 49 12.60 -8.00 -18.30
CA LYS A 49 12.51 -8.98 -17.20
C LYS A 49 12.51 -8.32 -15.82
N TYR A 50 13.06 -7.12 -15.72
CA TYR A 50 13.29 -6.42 -14.46
C TYR A 50 12.50 -5.12 -14.39
N ALA A 51 11.99 -4.79 -13.20
CA ALA A 51 11.24 -3.56 -12.97
C ALA A 51 12.14 -2.46 -12.37
N VAL A 52 12.95 -2.83 -11.38
CA VAL A 52 13.81 -1.93 -10.60
C VAL A 52 15.15 -2.62 -10.31
N CYS A 53 16.09 -1.88 -9.72
CA CYS A 53 17.34 -2.44 -9.20
C CYS A 53 17.57 -2.02 -7.75
N LYS A 54 18.35 -2.82 -7.04
CA LYS A 54 19.00 -2.44 -5.79
C LYS A 54 20.41 -1.96 -6.10
N LEU A 55 20.68 -0.68 -5.81
CA LEU A 55 21.98 -0.03 -5.96
C LEU A 55 22.56 0.21 -4.55
N GLY A 56 23.50 -0.63 -4.15
CA GLY A 56 23.93 -0.75 -2.75
C GLY A 56 22.80 -1.24 -1.85
N SER A 57 22.31 -0.39 -0.95
CA SER A 57 21.16 -0.69 -0.08
C SER A 57 19.84 -0.05 -0.57
N GLN A 58 19.86 0.75 -1.62
CA GLN A 58 18.70 1.54 -2.05
C GLN A 58 18.05 0.97 -3.32
N ILE A 59 16.72 0.93 -3.33
CA ILE A 59 15.95 0.66 -4.56
C ILE A 59 15.97 1.89 -5.47
N LYS A 60 16.20 1.68 -6.76
CA LYS A 60 16.23 2.69 -7.83
C LYS A 60 15.60 2.16 -9.12
N GLU A 61 15.15 3.07 -9.96
CA GLU A 61 14.65 2.78 -11.30
C GLU A 61 15.77 2.39 -12.26
N LEU A 62 15.45 1.55 -13.25
CA LEU A 62 16.41 1.13 -14.26
C LEU A 62 16.80 2.28 -15.20
N ASN A 63 15.92 3.26 -15.43
CA ASN A 63 16.23 4.44 -16.24
C ASN A 63 17.13 5.47 -15.52
N ARG A 64 17.46 5.27 -14.23
CA ARG A 64 18.37 6.15 -13.50
C ARG A 64 19.75 6.13 -14.15
N LYS A 65 20.31 7.32 -14.34
CA LYS A 65 21.72 7.51 -14.72
C LYS A 65 22.64 7.33 -13.52
N LEU A 66 23.72 6.58 -13.71
CA LEU A 66 24.76 6.41 -12.69
C LEU A 66 25.61 7.68 -12.54
N SER A 67 26.07 7.94 -11.32
CA SER A 67 26.88 9.10 -10.97
C SER A 67 28.18 8.68 -10.28
N SER A 68 29.12 9.61 -10.12
CA SER A 68 30.34 9.44 -9.32
C SER A 68 30.07 8.92 -7.90
N LYS A 69 28.88 9.18 -7.33
CA LYS A 69 28.49 8.69 -5.99
C LYS A 69 28.17 7.20 -5.96
N ASP A 70 28.10 6.56 -7.12
CA ASP A 70 27.74 5.16 -7.29
C ASP A 70 28.96 4.27 -7.59
N ASP A 71 30.15 4.86 -7.65
CA ASP A 71 31.41 4.13 -7.79
C ASP A 71 31.62 3.13 -6.65
N GLY A 72 32.06 1.92 -7.00
CA GLY A 72 32.22 0.77 -6.12
C GLY A 72 30.92 0.09 -5.66
N LYS A 73 29.74 0.56 -6.06
CA LYS A 73 28.47 -0.04 -5.60
C LYS A 73 28.07 -1.28 -6.39
N THR A 74 27.38 -2.17 -5.69
CA THR A 74 26.71 -3.35 -6.29
C THR A 74 25.35 -2.99 -6.87
N ILE A 75 25.06 -3.54 -8.04
CA ILE A 75 23.77 -3.48 -8.73
C ILE A 75 23.19 -4.89 -8.81
N GLU A 76 22.00 -5.05 -8.24
CA GLU A 76 21.19 -6.26 -8.33
C GLU A 76 19.86 -5.90 -9.02
N PHE A 77 19.52 -6.62 -10.09
CA PHE A 77 18.27 -6.39 -10.83
C PHE A 77 17.13 -7.20 -10.22
N LEU A 78 15.97 -6.57 -10.05
CA LEU A 78 14.84 -7.15 -9.34
C LEU A 78 13.66 -7.37 -10.29
N GLY A 79 13.29 -8.64 -10.45
CA GLY A 79 12.08 -9.09 -11.15
C GLY A 79 10.88 -9.07 -10.21
N ILE A 80 9.68 -9.30 -10.76
CA ILE A 80 8.39 -9.21 -10.05
C ILE A 80 8.26 -10.16 -8.85
N GLU A 81 9.12 -11.18 -8.75
CA GLU A 81 9.23 -12.04 -7.57
C GLU A 81 9.67 -11.26 -6.32
N ASN A 82 10.31 -10.10 -6.51
CA ASN A 82 10.64 -9.18 -5.45
C ASN A 82 9.49 -8.18 -5.18
N ASN A 83 9.17 -7.94 -3.91
CA ASN A 83 8.09 -7.04 -3.49
C ASN A 83 8.23 -5.61 -4.04
N GLU A 84 9.45 -5.06 -4.08
CA GLU A 84 9.70 -3.69 -4.58
C GLU A 84 9.53 -3.60 -6.10
N ALA A 85 9.88 -4.65 -6.82
CA ALA A 85 9.64 -4.75 -8.25
C ALA A 85 8.15 -4.96 -8.56
N ALA A 86 7.42 -5.74 -7.76
CA ALA A 86 5.97 -5.90 -7.89
C ALA A 86 5.22 -4.57 -7.65
N LYS A 87 5.67 -3.75 -6.68
CA LYS A 87 5.14 -2.39 -6.49
C LYS A 87 5.36 -1.49 -7.71
N ALA A 88 6.54 -1.57 -8.33
CA ALA A 88 6.84 -0.81 -9.54
C ALA A 88 6.00 -1.29 -10.74
N TYR A 89 5.85 -2.61 -10.89
CA TYR A 89 4.96 -3.21 -11.89
C TYR A 89 3.52 -2.74 -11.74
N GLU A 90 2.97 -2.81 -10.52
CA GLU A 90 1.63 -2.34 -10.20
C GLU A 90 1.45 -0.86 -10.54
N ALA A 91 2.39 -0.01 -10.11
CA ALA A 91 2.31 1.43 -10.36
C ALA A 91 2.34 1.74 -11.86
N SER A 92 3.18 1.04 -12.61
CA SER A 92 3.23 1.16 -14.07
C SER A 92 1.97 0.66 -14.76
N LEU A 93 1.35 -0.43 -14.27
CA LEU A 93 0.07 -0.89 -14.78
C LEU A 93 -1.04 0.16 -14.53
N ARG A 94 -1.10 0.75 -13.33
CA ARG A 94 -2.04 1.86 -13.04
C ARG A 94 -1.81 3.05 -13.98
N TYR A 95 -0.55 3.40 -14.23
CA TYR A 95 -0.18 4.45 -15.17
C TYR A 95 -0.69 4.17 -16.59
N ILE A 96 -0.45 2.95 -17.09
CA ILE A 96 -0.88 2.54 -18.43
C ILE A 96 -2.41 2.48 -18.54
N VAL A 97 -3.11 1.99 -17.50
CA VAL A 97 -4.58 2.01 -17.49
C VAL A 97 -5.09 3.45 -17.48
N ALA A 98 -4.51 4.36 -16.70
CA ALA A 98 -4.89 5.78 -16.70
C ALA A 98 -4.63 6.44 -18.06
N MET A 99 -3.52 6.10 -18.72
CA MET A 99 -3.21 6.52 -20.08
C MET A 99 -4.23 5.98 -21.09
N ALA A 100 -4.67 4.72 -20.96
CA ALA A 100 -5.71 4.15 -21.82
C ALA A 100 -7.06 4.87 -21.66
N PHE A 101 -7.44 5.22 -20.41
CA PHE A 101 -8.60 6.07 -20.16
C PHE A 101 -8.45 7.45 -20.79
N HIS A 102 -7.27 8.07 -20.69
CA HIS A 102 -7.02 9.37 -21.30
C HIS A 102 -7.14 9.33 -22.83
N ASN A 103 -6.65 8.28 -23.47
CA ASN A 103 -6.70 8.13 -24.93
C ASN A 103 -8.12 7.88 -25.45
N LEU A 104 -8.92 7.07 -24.75
CA LEU A 104 -10.27 6.69 -25.19
C LEU A 104 -11.37 7.62 -24.68
N TYR A 105 -11.25 8.09 -23.45
CA TYR A 105 -12.28 8.80 -22.71
C TYR A 105 -11.71 9.96 -21.88
N PRO A 106 -11.20 11.03 -22.51
CA PRO A 106 -10.49 12.12 -21.82
C PRO A 106 -11.31 12.82 -20.72
N ASP A 107 -12.65 12.83 -20.85
CA ASP A 107 -13.56 13.45 -19.88
C ASP A 107 -13.95 12.52 -18.71
N VAL A 108 -13.52 11.25 -18.74
CA VAL A 108 -13.84 10.28 -17.70
C VAL A 108 -12.85 10.39 -16.56
N ARG A 109 -13.36 10.77 -15.38
CA ARG A 109 -12.58 10.83 -14.15
C ARG A 109 -12.54 9.44 -13.51
N ILE A 110 -11.34 8.97 -13.22
CA ILE A 110 -11.10 7.70 -12.53
C ILE A 110 -10.37 7.93 -11.22
N ARG A 111 -10.47 6.95 -10.32
CA ARG A 111 -9.71 6.91 -9.06
C ARG A 111 -9.28 5.49 -8.78
N PHE A 112 -7.98 5.28 -8.59
CA PHE A 112 -7.49 4.01 -8.07
C PHE A 112 -7.72 3.97 -6.55
N GLY A 113 -8.43 2.94 -6.10
CA GLY A 113 -8.76 2.66 -4.72
C GLY A 113 -8.23 1.30 -4.28
N TYR A 114 -8.64 0.93 -3.07
CA TYR A 114 -8.16 -0.23 -2.30
C TYR A 114 -8.00 -1.52 -3.09
N ASN A 115 -7.10 -2.37 -2.60
CA ASN A 115 -6.95 -3.71 -3.10
C ASN A 115 -8.06 -4.62 -2.57
N ALA A 116 -8.97 -5.05 -3.43
CA ALA A 116 -9.92 -6.13 -3.12
C ALA A 116 -9.35 -7.42 -3.72
N SER A 117 -9.24 -8.49 -2.92
CA SER A 117 -8.68 -9.78 -3.37
C SER A 117 -7.35 -9.62 -4.13
N ARG A 118 -6.39 -8.90 -3.53
CA ARG A 118 -5.05 -8.62 -4.11
C ARG A 118 -5.07 -7.92 -5.48
N SER A 119 -6.17 -7.24 -5.81
CA SER A 119 -6.40 -6.60 -7.10
C SER A 119 -6.75 -5.12 -6.92
N ILE A 120 -6.30 -4.25 -7.82
CA ILE A 120 -6.58 -2.80 -7.74
C ILE A 120 -8.02 -2.54 -8.16
N PHE A 121 -8.74 -1.72 -7.39
CA PHE A 121 -10.04 -1.22 -7.81
C PHE A 121 -9.91 0.15 -8.48
N CYS A 122 -10.20 0.23 -9.78
CA CYS A 122 -10.31 1.49 -10.51
C CYS A 122 -11.76 1.96 -10.53
N GLN A 123 -12.10 2.91 -9.65
CA GLN A 123 -13.43 3.49 -9.55
C GLN A 123 -13.66 4.53 -10.65
N ILE A 124 -14.79 4.46 -11.34
CA ILE A 124 -15.23 5.53 -12.24
C ILE A 124 -16.04 6.56 -11.46
N LEU A 125 -15.61 7.82 -11.52
CA LEU A 125 -16.26 8.94 -10.84
C LEU A 125 -17.31 9.62 -11.73
N THR A 126 -17.18 9.51 -13.05
CA THR A 126 -18.13 10.06 -14.01
C THR A 126 -19.43 9.25 -14.00
N LYS A 127 -20.53 9.90 -13.62
CA LYS A 127 -21.87 9.27 -13.54
C LYS A 127 -22.35 8.85 -14.93
N GLY A 128 -23.04 7.71 -15.00
CA GLY A 128 -23.66 7.21 -16.23
C GLY A 128 -22.68 6.55 -17.22
N PHE A 129 -21.39 6.45 -16.87
CA PHE A 129 -20.41 5.77 -17.71
C PHE A 129 -20.67 4.24 -17.75
N ASN A 130 -20.73 3.67 -18.95
CA ASN A 130 -20.98 2.24 -19.13
C ASN A 130 -19.69 1.43 -18.97
N VAL A 131 -19.39 1.05 -17.73
CA VAL A 131 -18.17 0.33 -17.38
C VAL A 131 -18.07 -1.03 -18.06
N SER A 132 -19.18 -1.75 -18.20
CA SER A 132 -19.19 -3.09 -18.78
C SER A 132 -18.68 -3.09 -20.21
N LYS A 133 -19.16 -2.15 -21.04
CA LYS A 133 -18.71 -2.01 -22.43
C LYS A 133 -17.29 -1.43 -22.49
N ALA A 134 -17.01 -0.42 -21.66
CA ALA A 134 -15.72 0.26 -21.68
C ALA A 134 -14.56 -0.65 -21.27
N THR A 135 -14.78 -1.65 -20.40
CA THR A 135 -13.70 -2.51 -19.91
C THR A 135 -12.97 -3.24 -21.04
N ASP A 136 -13.70 -3.76 -22.03
CA ASP A 136 -13.09 -4.43 -23.19
C ASP A 136 -12.36 -3.46 -24.12
N GLU A 137 -12.88 -2.24 -24.29
CA GLU A 137 -12.24 -1.17 -25.07
C GLU A 137 -10.93 -0.72 -24.40
N ILE A 138 -10.95 -0.55 -23.07
CA ILE A 138 -9.78 -0.21 -22.26
C ILE A 138 -8.74 -1.33 -22.32
N ARG A 139 -9.14 -2.59 -22.21
CA ARG A 139 -8.20 -3.73 -22.33
C ARG A 139 -7.46 -3.71 -23.67
N LYS A 140 -8.18 -3.52 -24.78
CA LYS A 140 -7.57 -3.42 -26.11
C LYS A 140 -6.57 -2.26 -26.22
N GLU A 141 -6.87 -1.12 -25.60
CA GLU A 141 -5.97 0.02 -25.61
C GLU A 141 -4.74 -0.20 -24.71
N VAL A 142 -4.90 -0.82 -23.55
CA VAL A 142 -3.77 -1.23 -22.69
C VAL A 142 -2.87 -2.20 -23.45
N ASP A 143 -3.42 -3.21 -24.12
CA ASP A 143 -2.65 -4.15 -24.95
C ASP A 143 -1.90 -3.44 -26.07
N ARG A 144 -2.51 -2.45 -26.72
CA ARG A 144 -1.87 -1.63 -27.76
C ARG A 144 -0.68 -0.85 -27.19
N ILE A 145 -0.85 -0.22 -26.02
CA ILE A 145 0.20 0.56 -25.34
C ILE A 145 1.36 -0.36 -24.90
N ILE A 146 1.08 -1.53 -24.34
CA ILE A 146 2.09 -2.53 -23.94
C ILE A 146 2.86 -3.01 -25.17
N LYS A 147 2.16 -3.36 -26.25
CA LYS A 147 2.78 -3.84 -27.50
C LYS A 147 3.68 -2.80 -28.15
N ALA A 148 3.38 -1.51 -28.00
CA ALA A 148 4.19 -0.42 -28.52
C ALA A 148 5.54 -0.26 -27.79
N ASP A 149 5.71 -0.87 -26.61
CA ASP A 149 6.94 -0.82 -25.79
C ASP A 149 7.50 0.60 -25.62
N MET A 150 6.62 1.53 -25.27
CA MET A 150 6.96 2.94 -25.13
C MET A 150 7.83 3.16 -23.89
N PRO A 151 8.89 3.98 -23.96
CA PRO A 151 9.69 4.30 -22.78
C PRO A 151 8.86 5.06 -21.75
N ILE A 152 9.08 4.76 -20.47
CA ILE A 152 8.53 5.50 -19.34
C ILE A 152 9.69 6.27 -18.70
N GLU A 153 9.74 7.58 -18.96
CA GLU A 153 10.82 8.43 -18.51
C GLU A 153 10.40 9.26 -17.30
N ARG A 154 11.27 9.36 -16.30
CA ARG A 154 11.09 10.22 -15.15
C ARG A 154 11.85 11.52 -15.37
N ILE A 155 11.13 12.63 -15.39
CA ILE A 155 11.68 13.97 -15.45
C ILE A 155 11.55 14.65 -14.09
N THR A 156 12.46 15.58 -13.80
CA THR A 156 12.40 16.45 -12.63
C THR A 156 12.19 17.87 -13.14
N VAL A 157 11.11 18.50 -12.70
CA VAL A 157 10.72 19.87 -13.08
C VAL A 157 10.52 20.72 -11.84
N SER A 158 10.52 22.03 -12.00
CA SER A 158 10.12 22.95 -10.95
C SER A 158 8.63 22.82 -10.61
N THR A 159 8.22 23.29 -9.43
CA THR A 159 6.81 23.33 -9.03
C THR A 159 5.95 24.14 -10.01
N ASP A 160 6.48 25.20 -10.62
CA ASP A 160 5.75 26.03 -11.58
C ASP A 160 5.55 25.31 -12.92
N GLU A 161 6.60 24.67 -13.45
CA GLU A 161 6.49 23.82 -14.66
C GLU A 161 5.53 22.65 -14.42
N ALA A 162 5.57 22.02 -13.24
CA ALA A 162 4.63 20.96 -12.88
C ALA A 162 3.17 21.46 -12.89
N ARG A 163 2.93 22.69 -12.42
CA ARG A 163 1.60 23.32 -12.45
C ARG A 163 1.11 23.48 -13.88
N GLU A 164 1.93 24.03 -14.78
CA GLU A 164 1.58 24.20 -16.19
C GLU A 164 1.24 22.87 -16.88
N ILE A 165 2.03 21.82 -16.61
CA ILE A 165 1.79 20.47 -17.14
C ILE A 165 0.44 19.93 -16.64
N PHE A 166 0.18 20.01 -15.33
CA PHE A 166 -1.04 19.46 -14.74
C PHE A 166 -2.30 20.25 -15.12
N GLU A 167 -2.21 21.57 -15.32
CA GLU A 167 -3.31 22.39 -15.87
C GLU A 167 -3.66 21.97 -17.30
N LYS A 168 -2.65 21.82 -18.18
CA LYS A 168 -2.86 21.35 -19.55
C LYS A 168 -3.48 19.96 -19.62
N MET A 169 -3.12 19.09 -18.67
CA MET A 169 -3.65 17.72 -18.55
C MET A 169 -4.96 17.63 -17.75
N GLN A 170 -5.52 18.76 -17.27
CA GLN A 170 -6.72 18.81 -16.43
C GLN A 170 -6.64 17.90 -15.19
N ARG A 171 -5.48 17.90 -14.52
CA ARG A 171 -5.17 17.08 -13.34
C ARG A 171 -5.43 17.85 -12.04
N ASP A 172 -6.70 18.15 -11.79
CA ASP A 172 -7.17 18.93 -10.61
C ASP A 172 -6.63 18.36 -9.28
N ASP A 173 -6.58 17.04 -9.15
CA ASP A 173 -6.10 16.35 -7.94
C ASP A 173 -4.62 16.61 -7.66
N LYS A 174 -3.79 16.67 -8.70
CA LYS A 174 -2.36 16.97 -8.59
C LYS A 174 -2.13 18.45 -8.28
N LEU A 175 -2.86 19.33 -8.95
CA LEU A 175 -2.78 20.78 -8.74
C LEU A 175 -3.09 21.16 -7.30
N ARG A 176 -4.12 20.56 -6.69
CA ARG A 176 -4.49 20.82 -5.29
C ARG A 176 -3.44 20.37 -4.27
N ILE A 177 -2.57 19.42 -4.62
CA ILE A 177 -1.53 18.92 -3.71
C ILE A 177 -0.25 19.77 -3.80
N LEU A 178 0.03 20.39 -4.94
CA LEU A 178 1.28 21.15 -5.16
C LEU A 178 1.60 22.21 -4.09
N PRO A 179 0.65 23.03 -3.59
CA PRO A 179 0.93 24.05 -2.57
C PRO A 179 1.47 23.49 -1.25
N TYR A 180 1.14 22.24 -0.94
CA TYR A 180 1.48 21.58 0.32
C TYR A 180 2.84 20.86 0.28
N ARG A 181 3.55 20.91 -0.85
CA ARG A 181 4.83 20.25 -1.00
C ARG A 181 5.96 21.14 -0.45
N PRO A 182 6.82 20.62 0.44
CA PRO A 182 7.96 21.39 0.91
C PRO A 182 9.09 21.48 -0.13
N GLU A 183 9.16 20.55 -1.09
CA GLU A 183 10.19 20.56 -2.13
C GLU A 183 9.85 21.50 -3.29
N SER A 184 10.88 22.16 -3.83
CA SER A 184 10.79 23.01 -5.02
C SER A 184 10.80 22.25 -6.35
N LEU A 185 11.06 20.94 -6.30
CA LEU A 185 11.15 20.07 -7.47
C LEU A 185 10.13 18.94 -7.40
N VAL A 186 9.48 18.67 -8.53
CA VAL A 186 8.47 17.63 -8.70
C VAL A 186 8.98 16.63 -9.73
N ASN A 187 8.83 15.35 -9.40
CA ASN A 187 9.12 14.28 -10.36
C ASN A 187 7.83 13.98 -11.13
N ILE A 188 7.92 13.85 -12.45
CA ILE A 188 6.80 13.51 -13.33
C ILE A 188 7.24 12.37 -14.23
N TYR A 189 6.35 11.41 -14.47
CA TYR A 189 6.55 10.37 -15.47
C TYR A 189 5.93 10.79 -16.79
N VAL A 190 6.64 10.46 -17.87
CA VAL A 190 6.28 10.78 -19.25
C VAL A 190 6.30 9.51 -20.06
N CYS A 191 5.26 9.28 -20.85
CA CYS A 191 5.19 8.19 -21.81
C CYS A 191 4.46 8.67 -23.07
N GLY A 192 5.23 8.95 -24.13
CA GLY A 192 4.71 9.70 -25.28
C GLY A 192 4.21 11.07 -24.83
N ASP A 193 2.94 11.36 -25.11
CA ASP A 193 2.31 12.65 -24.80
C ASP A 193 1.57 12.65 -23.44
N TYR A 194 1.63 11.52 -22.72
CA TYR A 194 0.96 11.35 -21.42
C TYR A 194 1.91 11.68 -20.27
N TYR A 195 1.45 12.55 -19.36
CA TYR A 195 2.17 13.01 -18.18
C TYR A 195 1.37 12.69 -16.92
N ASP A 196 1.98 12.03 -15.95
CA ASP A 196 1.36 11.81 -14.65
C ASP A 196 2.40 11.63 -13.54
N TYR A 197 1.94 11.71 -12.29
CA TYR A 197 2.76 11.46 -11.12
C TYR A 197 2.13 10.41 -10.21
N LEU A 198 2.84 9.30 -10.02
CA LEU A 198 2.51 8.26 -9.05
C LEU A 198 3.65 8.15 -8.03
N HIS A 199 3.30 8.01 -6.75
CA HIS A 199 4.25 7.88 -5.64
C HIS A 199 4.90 6.48 -5.58
N ALA A 200 5.52 6.06 -6.68
CA ALA A 200 6.25 4.80 -6.80
C ALA A 200 7.27 4.89 -7.92
N TYR A 201 8.25 3.98 -7.92
CA TYR A 201 9.08 3.73 -9.09
C TYR A 201 8.27 3.03 -10.19
N MET A 202 8.74 3.12 -11.42
CA MET A 202 8.10 2.50 -12.57
C MET A 202 9.07 1.60 -13.32
N VAL A 203 8.50 0.64 -14.05
CA VAL A 203 9.21 -0.14 -15.06
C VAL A 203 9.77 0.77 -16.16
N PRO A 204 10.86 0.40 -16.84
CA PRO A 204 11.51 1.28 -17.82
C PRO A 204 10.71 1.53 -19.10
N SER A 205 9.80 0.62 -19.47
CA SER A 205 8.95 0.74 -20.66
C SER A 205 7.63 -0.01 -20.50
N THR A 206 6.61 0.38 -21.27
CA THR A 206 5.28 -0.25 -21.22
C THR A 206 5.31 -1.74 -21.54
N GLY A 207 6.29 -2.20 -22.34
CA GLY A 207 6.46 -3.61 -22.69
C GLY A 207 6.98 -4.50 -21.56
N CYS A 208 7.37 -3.93 -20.41
CA CYS A 208 7.67 -4.71 -19.20
C CYS A 208 6.42 -5.31 -18.54
N ILE A 209 5.23 -4.79 -18.85
CA ILE A 209 3.97 -5.37 -18.37
C ILE A 209 3.62 -6.58 -19.24
N PHE A 210 3.83 -7.78 -18.71
CA PHE A 210 3.65 -9.03 -19.44
C PHE A 210 2.33 -9.76 -19.14
N SER A 211 1.62 -9.44 -18.07
CA SER A 211 0.41 -10.16 -17.65
C SER A 211 -0.47 -9.30 -16.73
N TYR A 212 -1.76 -9.22 -17.03
CA TYR A 212 -2.75 -8.51 -16.21
C TYR A 212 -4.15 -8.96 -16.60
N ASN A 213 -5.13 -8.77 -15.72
CA ASN A 213 -6.55 -8.96 -16.01
C ASN A 213 -7.32 -7.68 -15.74
N LEU A 214 -8.28 -7.35 -16.60
CA LEU A 214 -9.28 -6.30 -16.37
C LEU A 214 -10.66 -6.92 -16.35
N MET A 215 -11.44 -6.66 -15.30
CA MET A 215 -12.80 -7.18 -15.15
C MET A 215 -13.76 -6.06 -14.75
N PRO A 216 -14.96 -5.98 -15.36
CA PRO A 216 -15.96 -5.02 -14.94
C PRO A 216 -16.42 -5.34 -13.51
N TYR A 217 -16.43 -4.34 -12.63
CA TYR A 217 -16.83 -4.47 -11.23
C TYR A 217 -17.48 -3.18 -10.75
N SER A 218 -18.79 -3.07 -10.92
CA SER A 218 -19.53 -1.81 -10.73
C SER A 218 -19.27 -1.16 -9.35
N PRO A 219 -19.02 0.17 -9.28
CA PRO A 219 -19.05 1.17 -10.36
C PRO A 219 -17.69 1.38 -11.05
N GLY A 220 -16.85 0.35 -11.16
CA GLY A 220 -15.47 0.45 -11.65
C GLY A 220 -14.95 -0.81 -12.32
N ILE A 221 -13.63 -0.94 -12.37
CA ILE A 221 -12.90 -2.05 -12.98
C ILE A 221 -11.97 -2.63 -11.94
N ILE A 222 -11.93 -3.96 -11.83
CA ILE A 222 -10.89 -4.68 -11.10
C ILE A 222 -9.71 -4.92 -12.03
N ILE A 223 -8.52 -4.60 -11.54
CA ILE A 223 -7.24 -4.78 -12.24
C ILE A 223 -6.41 -5.78 -11.45
N GLN A 224 -6.23 -6.99 -11.99
CA GLN A 224 -5.34 -7.98 -11.40
C GLN A 224 -3.99 -7.97 -12.10
N TYR A 225 -2.96 -8.32 -11.35
CA TYR A 225 -1.58 -8.36 -11.79
C TYR A 225 -0.83 -9.41 -10.97
N PRO A 226 0.36 -9.85 -11.42
CA PRO A 226 1.05 -10.92 -10.75
C PRO A 226 1.62 -10.48 -9.40
N ARG A 227 1.61 -11.39 -8.44
CA ARG A 227 1.96 -11.12 -7.04
C ARG A 227 3.31 -11.72 -6.69
N SER A 228 4.18 -10.93 -6.07
CA SER A 228 5.51 -11.40 -5.61
C SER A 228 5.39 -12.60 -4.68
N GLU A 229 4.43 -12.56 -3.77
CA GLU A 229 4.15 -13.58 -2.76
C GLU A 229 3.48 -14.85 -3.33
N LEU A 230 3.14 -14.84 -4.62
CA LEU A 230 2.57 -15.98 -5.36
C LEU A 230 3.42 -16.31 -6.58
N ASN A 231 4.75 -16.22 -6.46
CA ASN A 231 5.71 -16.57 -7.51
C ASN A 231 5.41 -15.93 -8.88
N ALA A 232 5.05 -14.64 -8.88
CA ALA A 232 4.72 -13.91 -10.10
C ALA A 232 3.47 -14.45 -10.85
N GLU A 233 2.52 -15.05 -10.14
CA GLU A 233 1.23 -15.47 -10.71
C GLU A 233 0.10 -14.50 -10.34
N ILE A 234 -0.93 -14.45 -11.20
CA ILE A 234 -2.15 -13.71 -10.93
C ILE A 234 -3.09 -14.60 -10.11
N PRO A 235 -3.46 -14.24 -8.87
CA PRO A 235 -4.38 -15.03 -8.07
C PRO A 235 -5.80 -15.01 -8.65
N GLU A 236 -6.57 -16.05 -8.33
CA GLU A 236 -8.02 -16.04 -8.53
C GLU A 236 -8.66 -14.86 -7.78
N PHE A 237 -9.63 -14.21 -8.42
CA PHE A 237 -10.41 -13.17 -7.79
C PHE A 237 -11.50 -13.79 -6.91
N VAL A 238 -11.46 -13.50 -5.61
CA VAL A 238 -12.48 -13.94 -4.65
C VAL A 238 -13.23 -12.70 -4.16
N GLU A 239 -14.56 -12.69 -4.32
CA GLU A 239 -15.36 -11.54 -3.88
C GLU A 239 -15.51 -11.50 -2.36
N GLU A 240 -14.79 -10.58 -1.74
CA GLU A 240 -14.88 -10.30 -0.30
C GLU A 240 -15.97 -9.27 0.01
N SER A 241 -17.23 -9.69 -0.06
CA SER A 241 -18.38 -8.76 -0.01
C SER A 241 -18.46 -7.91 1.27
N THR A 242 -18.08 -8.46 2.42
CA THR A 242 -18.06 -7.72 3.71
C THR A 242 -16.99 -6.63 3.71
N TYR A 243 -15.79 -6.96 3.24
CA TYR A 243 -14.68 -6.00 3.15
C TYR A 243 -14.99 -4.91 2.12
N GLY A 244 -15.46 -5.29 0.93
CA GLY A 244 -15.86 -4.36 -0.13
C GLY A 244 -16.92 -3.37 0.32
N LYS A 245 -17.98 -3.84 1.00
CA LYS A 245 -19.02 -2.96 1.59
C LYS A 245 -18.45 -2.00 2.63
N THR A 246 -17.50 -2.46 3.45
CA THR A 246 -16.85 -1.63 4.49
C THR A 246 -16.04 -0.50 3.86
N LEU A 247 -15.22 -0.82 2.86
CA LEU A 247 -14.46 0.18 2.11
C LEU A 247 -15.39 1.16 1.38
N GLN A 248 -16.44 0.67 0.73
CA GLN A 248 -17.42 1.52 0.05
C GLN A 248 -18.08 2.51 1.03
N ARG A 249 -18.48 2.06 2.23
CA ARG A 249 -19.01 2.93 3.28
C ARG A 249 -18.00 3.98 3.74
N ALA A 250 -16.74 3.61 3.87
CA ALA A 250 -15.66 4.55 4.21
C ALA A 250 -15.49 5.62 3.12
N THR A 251 -15.43 5.22 1.84
CA THR A 251 -15.33 6.12 0.69
C THR A 251 -16.53 7.05 0.55
N VAL A 252 -17.75 6.53 0.68
CA VAL A 252 -18.98 7.34 0.60
C VAL A 252 -18.98 8.41 1.68
N TRP A 253 -18.63 8.06 2.92
CA TRP A 253 -18.51 9.05 3.98
C TRP A 253 -17.40 10.07 3.69
N ALA A 254 -16.20 9.61 3.31
CA ALA A 254 -15.09 10.51 3.04
C ALA A 254 -15.41 11.52 1.94
N ASN A 255 -16.13 11.10 0.90
CA ASN A 255 -16.61 12.00 -0.16
C ASN A 255 -17.65 13.01 0.38
N LYS A 256 -18.63 12.58 1.19
CA LYS A 256 -19.64 13.49 1.81
C LYS A 256 -19.00 14.52 2.73
N THR A 257 -17.94 14.12 3.40
CA THR A 257 -17.20 14.87 4.41
C THR A 257 -16.13 15.79 3.82
N LYS A 258 -15.79 15.59 2.54
CA LYS A 258 -14.63 16.19 1.86
C LYS A 258 -13.35 15.87 2.63
N THR A 259 -13.06 14.59 2.75
CA THR A 259 -11.87 14.03 3.43
C THR A 259 -11.34 12.80 2.67
N GLY A 260 -11.61 12.72 1.37
CA GLY A 260 -11.28 11.56 0.53
C GLY A 260 -9.88 11.58 -0.06
N THR A 261 -9.18 12.72 0.03
CA THR A 261 -7.83 12.93 -0.49
C THR A 261 -6.98 13.72 0.51
N VAL A 262 -5.65 13.66 0.35
CA VAL A 262 -4.72 14.47 1.15
C VAL A 262 -5.02 15.96 1.00
N ALA A 263 -5.32 16.42 -0.22
CA ALA A 263 -5.71 17.81 -0.45
C ALA A 263 -6.98 18.20 0.33
N ASP A 264 -8.00 17.34 0.35
CA ASP A 264 -9.23 17.61 1.11
C ASP A 264 -8.94 17.73 2.63
N ILE A 265 -8.05 16.89 3.15
CA ILE A 265 -7.66 16.92 4.57
C ILE A 265 -6.86 18.19 4.88
N ASN A 266 -5.91 18.56 4.01
CA ASN A 266 -5.11 19.76 4.22
C ASN A 266 -5.98 21.02 4.23
N GLU A 267 -6.96 21.13 3.32
CA GLU A 267 -7.92 22.25 3.29
C GLU A 267 -8.71 22.36 4.61
N LYS A 268 -9.08 21.23 5.23
CA LYS A 268 -9.75 21.22 6.54
C LYS A 268 -8.85 21.70 7.68
N VAL A 269 -7.54 21.46 7.56
CA VAL A 269 -6.56 21.83 8.57
C VAL A 269 -6.23 23.32 8.49
N GLU A 270 -6.03 23.85 7.29
CA GLU A 270 -5.72 25.28 7.07
C GLU A 270 -6.88 26.21 7.45
N ASP A 271 -8.12 25.77 7.24
CA ASP A 271 -9.34 26.54 7.54
C ASP A 271 -9.55 26.87 9.03
N GLY A 272 -8.63 26.49 9.93
CA GLY A 272 -8.79 26.62 11.38
C GLY A 272 -9.83 25.67 11.98
N LYS A 273 -10.31 24.70 11.18
CA LYS A 273 -11.38 23.74 11.53
C LYS A 273 -10.85 22.37 11.92
N VAL A 274 -9.58 22.28 12.33
CA VAL A 274 -8.95 21.02 12.78
C VAL A 274 -9.76 20.37 13.89
N LEU A 275 -10.19 21.16 14.87
CA LEU A 275 -10.96 20.64 16.01
C LEU A 275 -12.31 20.06 15.56
N ASP A 276 -13.04 20.77 14.70
CA ASP A 276 -14.30 20.27 14.14
C ASP A 276 -14.09 18.98 13.35
N PHE A 277 -13.00 18.90 12.58
CA PHE A 277 -12.65 17.70 11.82
C PHE A 277 -12.36 16.51 12.75
N VAL A 278 -11.58 16.71 13.82
CA VAL A 278 -11.29 15.68 14.83
C VAL A 278 -12.57 15.25 15.55
N GLN A 279 -13.39 16.20 16.00
CA GLN A 279 -14.65 15.91 16.69
C GLN A 279 -15.64 15.16 15.78
N MET A 280 -15.72 15.50 14.49
CA MET A 280 -16.53 14.78 13.52
C MET A 280 -16.07 13.32 13.37
N CYS A 281 -14.76 13.07 13.32
CA CYS A 281 -14.20 11.72 13.27
C CYS A 281 -14.52 10.93 14.55
N GLU A 282 -14.34 11.53 15.73
CA GLU A 282 -14.66 10.88 17.01
C GLU A 282 -16.16 10.60 17.15
N ALA A 283 -17.03 11.56 16.77
CA ALA A 283 -18.47 11.37 16.78
C ALA A 283 -18.91 10.23 15.86
N ARG A 284 -18.28 10.09 14.69
CA ARG A 284 -18.53 8.95 13.79
C ARG A 284 -18.10 7.64 14.43
N GLN A 285 -16.90 7.57 15.02
CA GLN A 285 -16.41 6.34 15.62
C GLN A 285 -17.28 5.92 16.81
N ASN A 286 -17.74 6.87 17.63
CA ASN A 286 -18.70 6.62 18.71
C ASN A 286 -20.04 6.12 18.17
N SER A 287 -20.53 6.67 17.06
CA SER A 287 -21.76 6.18 16.41
C SER A 287 -21.60 4.73 15.94
N MET A 288 -20.45 4.39 15.32
CA MET A 288 -20.14 3.02 14.89
C MET A 288 -20.03 2.04 16.08
N LEU A 289 -19.44 2.49 17.20
CA LEU A 289 -19.39 1.70 18.44
C LEU A 289 -20.79 1.45 18.99
N SER A 290 -21.65 2.47 19.01
CA SER A 290 -23.03 2.34 19.47
C SER A 290 -23.85 1.38 18.59
N GLU A 291 -23.67 1.45 17.26
CA GLU A 291 -24.28 0.49 16.33
C GLU A 291 -23.79 -0.95 16.57
N LEU A 292 -22.49 -1.13 16.79
CA LEU A 292 -21.90 -2.43 17.13
C LEU A 292 -22.43 -2.95 18.48
N GLY A 293 -22.48 -2.08 19.50
CA GLY A 293 -23.02 -2.40 20.82
C GLY A 293 -24.47 -2.88 20.74
N ARG A 294 -25.33 -2.20 19.96
CA ARG A 294 -26.71 -2.65 19.69
C ARG A 294 -26.75 -4.01 19.02
N LYS A 295 -25.88 -4.26 18.04
CA LYS A 295 -25.82 -5.54 17.34
C LYS A 295 -25.43 -6.68 18.29
N ILE A 296 -24.45 -6.46 19.17
CA ILE A 296 -24.04 -7.44 20.17
C ILE A 296 -25.17 -7.64 21.19
N GLU A 297 -25.74 -6.57 21.72
CA GLU A 297 -26.85 -6.62 22.68
C GLU A 297 -28.06 -7.39 22.14
N SER A 298 -28.40 -7.24 20.86
CA SER A 298 -29.55 -7.92 20.25
C SER A 298 -29.41 -9.44 20.17
N ASP A 299 -28.20 -9.98 20.34
CA ASP A 299 -27.90 -11.41 20.24
C ASP A 299 -27.00 -11.88 21.41
N ILE A 300 -27.01 -11.14 22.52
CA ILE A 300 -26.06 -11.33 23.61
C ILE A 300 -26.14 -12.72 24.24
N GLU A 301 -27.35 -13.29 24.31
CA GLU A 301 -27.58 -14.65 24.83
C GLU A 301 -26.86 -15.74 24.03
N ASN A 302 -26.53 -15.47 22.76
CA ASN A 302 -25.81 -16.42 21.89
C ASN A 302 -24.33 -16.06 21.71
N ILE A 303 -23.89 -14.88 22.15
CA ILE A 303 -22.52 -14.39 21.98
C ILE A 303 -21.71 -14.68 23.23
N ARG A 304 -20.87 -15.73 23.18
CA ARG A 304 -19.86 -15.99 24.23
C ARG A 304 -18.50 -15.37 23.94
N LEU A 305 -18.12 -15.24 22.67
CA LEU A 305 -16.81 -14.75 22.25
C LEU A 305 -16.92 -13.56 21.30
N ILE A 306 -16.06 -12.56 21.50
CA ILE A 306 -15.89 -11.41 20.62
C ILE A 306 -14.40 -11.31 20.27
N CYS A 307 -14.03 -11.71 19.04
CA CYS A 307 -12.65 -11.67 18.58
C CYS A 307 -12.34 -10.36 17.84
N ILE A 308 -11.25 -9.69 18.23
CA ILE A 308 -10.75 -8.45 17.64
C ILE A 308 -9.35 -8.71 17.07
N ALA A 309 -9.31 -8.99 15.78
CA ALA A 309 -8.08 -9.26 15.04
C ALA A 309 -7.56 -8.03 14.28
N GLY A 310 -6.25 -7.99 14.05
CA GLY A 310 -5.59 -6.96 13.24
C GLY A 310 -4.08 -6.88 13.48
N PRO A 311 -3.32 -6.27 12.55
CA PRO A 311 -1.86 -6.21 12.65
C PRO A 311 -1.39 -5.42 13.88
N SER A 312 -0.10 -5.55 14.22
CA SER A 312 0.57 -4.74 15.23
C SER A 312 0.31 -3.24 14.99
N SER A 313 0.04 -2.48 16.05
CA SER A 313 -0.24 -1.03 16.00
C SER A 313 -1.53 -0.60 15.26
N SER A 314 -2.46 -1.51 14.93
CA SER A 314 -3.75 -1.14 14.31
C SER A 314 -4.77 -0.50 15.27
N GLY A 315 -4.43 -0.35 16.56
CA GLY A 315 -5.31 0.21 17.58
C GLY A 315 -6.27 -0.79 18.24
N LYS A 316 -6.00 -2.10 18.15
CA LYS A 316 -6.82 -3.18 18.74
C LYS A 316 -7.14 -2.94 20.21
N THR A 317 -6.13 -2.75 21.06
CA THR A 317 -6.32 -2.54 22.51
C THR A 317 -7.20 -1.33 22.80
N THR A 318 -7.04 -0.23 22.05
CA THR A 318 -7.89 0.96 22.17
C THR A 318 -9.33 0.67 21.74
N PHE A 319 -9.51 -0.01 20.61
CA PHE A 319 -10.84 -0.39 20.11
C PHE A 319 -11.53 -1.37 21.06
N CYS A 320 -10.82 -2.38 21.54
CA CYS A 320 -11.25 -3.36 22.54
C CYS A 320 -11.76 -2.68 23.80
N ASN A 321 -10.98 -1.74 24.35
CA ASN A 321 -11.41 -0.95 25.51
C ASN A 321 -12.66 -0.11 25.23
N ARG A 322 -12.77 0.51 24.05
CA ARG A 322 -13.96 1.29 23.67
C ARG A 322 -15.20 0.41 23.50
N VAL A 323 -15.08 -0.76 22.87
CA VAL A 323 -16.17 -1.75 22.77
C VAL A 323 -16.58 -2.24 24.16
N ARG A 324 -15.61 -2.55 25.03
CA ARG A 324 -15.88 -2.93 26.42
C ARG A 324 -16.69 -1.87 27.17
N ILE A 325 -16.29 -0.60 27.09
CA ILE A 325 -17.02 0.50 27.76
C ILE A 325 -18.43 0.65 27.19
N GLU A 326 -18.58 0.55 25.86
CA GLU A 326 -19.88 0.58 25.20
C GLU A 326 -20.81 -0.55 25.71
N LEU A 327 -20.30 -1.77 25.84
CA LEU A 327 -21.06 -2.91 26.38
C LEU A 327 -21.41 -2.73 27.85
N ILE A 328 -20.47 -2.24 28.68
CA ILE A 328 -20.73 -1.94 30.11
C ILE A 328 -21.85 -0.91 30.26
N SER A 329 -21.89 0.10 29.38
CA SER A 329 -22.96 1.11 29.40
C SER A 329 -24.36 0.54 29.14
N ARG A 330 -24.43 -0.67 28.57
CA ARG A 330 -25.66 -1.44 28.30
C ARG A 330 -25.93 -2.51 29.36
N GLY A 331 -25.13 -2.57 30.42
CA GLY A 331 -25.22 -3.60 31.47
C GLY A 331 -24.57 -4.94 31.11
N ILE A 332 -23.86 -5.02 29.98
CA ILE A 332 -23.12 -6.21 29.57
C ILE A 332 -21.68 -6.10 30.10
N ASN A 333 -21.20 -7.10 30.85
CA ASN A 333 -19.91 -7.03 31.54
C ASN A 333 -18.85 -7.96 30.91
N PRO A 334 -18.23 -7.56 29.77
CA PRO A 334 -17.26 -8.41 29.12
C PRO A 334 -15.94 -8.51 29.89
N VAL A 335 -15.30 -9.68 29.77
CA VAL A 335 -13.94 -9.92 30.24
C VAL A 335 -12.97 -9.90 29.07
N MET A 336 -11.88 -9.15 29.18
CA MET A 336 -10.86 -9.05 28.11
C MET A 336 -9.72 -10.04 28.35
N ILE A 337 -9.29 -10.70 27.28
CA ILE A 337 -8.11 -11.55 27.24
C ILE A 337 -7.25 -11.09 26.06
N SER A 338 -5.97 -10.82 26.31
CA SER A 338 -5.01 -10.52 25.26
C SER A 338 -4.28 -11.80 24.89
N MET A 339 -4.23 -12.13 23.59
CA MET A 339 -3.38 -13.23 23.11
C MET A 339 -1.90 -12.96 23.32
N ASP A 340 -1.51 -11.68 23.45
CA ASP A 340 -0.12 -11.31 23.72
C ASP A 340 0.35 -11.79 25.11
N ASP A 341 -0.57 -12.06 26.03
CA ASP A 341 -0.21 -12.66 27.33
C ASP A 341 0.15 -14.15 27.23
N TYR A 342 -0.15 -14.78 26.08
CA TYR A 342 0.06 -16.19 25.82
C TYR A 342 1.34 -16.47 25.01
N TYR A 343 2.23 -15.50 24.79
CA TYR A 343 3.53 -15.80 24.18
C TYR A 343 4.29 -16.89 24.97
N LEU A 344 4.93 -17.79 24.24
CA LEU A 344 5.93 -18.69 24.77
C LEU A 344 7.12 -17.88 25.29
N GLU A 345 7.86 -18.44 26.25
CA GLU A 345 9.11 -17.82 26.72
C GLU A 345 10.11 -17.68 25.57
N ARG A 346 10.90 -16.61 25.59
CA ARG A 346 11.79 -16.24 24.48
C ARG A 346 12.76 -17.35 24.10
N GLU A 347 13.26 -18.10 25.07
CA GLU A 347 14.13 -19.26 24.83
C GLU A 347 13.42 -20.35 24.00
N LYS A 348 12.15 -20.63 24.30
CA LYS A 348 11.34 -21.61 23.57
C LYS A 348 11.06 -21.14 22.14
N ILE A 349 10.75 -19.86 21.96
CA ILE A 349 10.54 -19.25 20.63
C ILE A 349 11.80 -19.38 19.77
N CYS A 350 12.97 -18.97 20.30
CA CYS A 350 14.25 -19.08 19.59
C CYS A 350 14.53 -20.53 19.16
N LYS A 351 14.32 -21.50 20.06
CA LYS A 351 14.49 -22.93 19.77
C LYS A 351 13.53 -23.41 18.68
N LYS A 352 12.26 -23.00 18.73
CA LYS A 352 11.22 -23.43 17.79
C LYS A 352 11.46 -22.89 16.38
N GLN A 353 11.94 -21.65 16.25
CA GLN A 353 12.28 -21.07 14.94
C GLN A 353 13.70 -21.37 14.47
N GLY A 354 14.56 -21.89 15.35
CA GLY A 354 15.99 -22.09 15.05
C GLY A 354 16.74 -20.78 14.77
N LYS A 355 16.29 -19.67 15.36
CA LYS A 355 16.84 -18.32 15.12
C LYS A 355 17.39 -17.70 16.41
N ALA A 356 18.35 -16.80 16.25
CA ALA A 356 18.85 -15.99 17.34
C ALA A 356 17.77 -15.03 17.86
N ALA A 357 17.88 -14.58 19.11
CA ALA A 357 16.85 -13.78 19.78
C ALA A 357 16.51 -12.44 19.09
N ASN A 358 17.39 -11.94 18.22
CA ASN A 358 17.22 -10.73 17.42
C ASN A 358 16.64 -10.99 16.02
N GLU A 359 16.47 -12.25 15.62
CA GLU A 359 16.03 -12.69 14.30
C GLU A 359 14.69 -13.44 14.33
N VAL A 360 14.16 -13.69 15.53
CA VAL A 360 12.85 -14.34 15.73
C VAL A 360 11.73 -13.48 15.13
N ASP A 361 10.83 -14.15 14.42
CA ASP A 361 9.60 -13.57 13.92
C ASP A 361 8.50 -13.74 14.98
N LEU A 362 8.30 -12.71 15.80
CA LEU A 362 7.30 -12.73 16.87
C LEU A 362 5.86 -12.66 16.35
N GLU A 363 5.63 -12.35 15.07
CA GLU A 363 4.27 -12.32 14.51
C GLU A 363 3.79 -13.72 14.09
N HIS A 364 4.66 -14.72 14.08
CA HIS A 364 4.27 -16.10 13.76
C HIS A 364 3.41 -16.73 14.87
N VAL A 365 2.29 -17.37 14.49
CA VAL A 365 1.32 -17.97 15.44
C VAL A 365 1.95 -18.99 16.39
N GLU A 366 2.99 -19.69 15.94
CA GLU A 366 3.71 -20.69 16.74
C GLU A 366 4.48 -20.12 17.93
N CYS A 367 4.64 -18.80 18.00
CA CYS A 367 5.20 -18.12 19.16
C CYS A 367 4.24 -18.09 20.35
N LEU A 368 2.97 -18.38 20.14
CA LEU A 368 1.95 -18.41 21.17
C LEU A 368 1.80 -19.82 21.76
N ASP A 369 1.47 -19.87 23.05
CA ASP A 369 1.06 -21.05 23.78
C ASP A 369 -0.43 -21.31 23.55
N ILE A 370 -0.74 -21.79 22.33
CA ILE A 370 -2.11 -22.04 21.87
C ILE A 370 -2.80 -23.10 22.73
N GLU A 371 -2.05 -24.08 23.27
CA GLU A 371 -2.59 -25.10 24.16
C GLU A 371 -3.09 -24.49 25.47
N GLN A 372 -2.26 -23.68 26.13
CA GLN A 372 -2.67 -22.97 27.35
C GLN A 372 -3.83 -22.00 27.08
N PHE A 373 -3.78 -21.27 25.96
CA PHE A 373 -4.86 -20.35 25.58
C PHE A 373 -6.20 -21.06 25.42
N ASN A 374 -6.23 -22.16 24.67
CA ASN A 374 -7.45 -22.92 24.44
C ASN A 374 -7.98 -23.54 25.74
N LYS A 375 -7.08 -24.04 26.59
CA LYS A 375 -7.45 -24.58 27.91
C LYS A 375 -8.10 -23.49 28.78
N ASP A 376 -7.43 -22.36 28.95
CA ASP A 376 -7.94 -21.25 29.77
C ASP A 376 -9.27 -20.72 29.24
N LEU A 377 -9.41 -20.61 27.91
CA LEU A 377 -10.65 -20.16 27.30
C LEU A 377 -11.80 -21.16 27.54
N PHE A 378 -11.53 -22.45 27.41
CA PHE A 378 -12.52 -23.51 27.66
C PHE A 378 -12.98 -23.52 29.12
N ASP A 379 -12.04 -23.46 30.05
CA ASP A 379 -12.32 -23.42 31.50
C ASP A 379 -13.17 -22.18 31.84
N LEU A 380 -12.83 -21.01 31.28
CA LEU A 380 -13.62 -19.78 31.49
C LEU A 380 -15.03 -19.84 30.90
N ILE A 381 -15.19 -20.44 29.71
CA ILE A 381 -16.52 -20.62 29.09
C ILE A 381 -17.41 -21.50 29.98
N ASN A 382 -16.84 -22.51 30.63
CA ASN A 382 -17.53 -23.39 31.59
C ASN A 382 -17.71 -22.78 32.99
N GLY A 383 -17.30 -21.52 33.18
CA GLY A 383 -17.46 -20.80 34.44
C GLY A 383 -16.48 -21.21 35.53
N GLU A 384 -15.36 -21.84 35.16
CA GLU A 384 -14.26 -22.14 36.09
C GLU A 384 -13.42 -20.90 36.38
N GLU A 385 -12.70 -20.95 37.50
CA GLU A 385 -11.76 -19.89 37.87
C GLU A 385 -10.39 -20.17 37.25
N VAL A 386 -9.88 -19.21 36.46
CA VAL A 386 -8.61 -19.35 35.74
C VAL A 386 -7.67 -18.22 36.11
N THR A 387 -6.40 -18.55 36.35
CA THR A 387 -5.35 -17.55 36.45
C THR A 387 -4.70 -17.34 35.10
N LEU A 388 -4.97 -16.19 34.50
CA LEU A 388 -4.39 -15.84 33.21
C LEU A 388 -2.88 -15.62 33.33
N PRO A 389 -2.10 -15.97 32.29
CA PRO A 389 -0.72 -15.52 32.20
C PRO A 389 -0.67 -14.00 31.99
N SER A 390 0.49 -13.41 32.25
CA SER A 390 0.84 -12.08 31.76
C SER A 390 2.24 -12.14 31.14
N PHE A 391 2.40 -11.68 29.90
CA PHE A 391 3.70 -11.79 29.23
C PHE A 391 4.54 -10.54 29.43
N ASN A 392 5.72 -10.70 30.02
CA ASN A 392 6.66 -9.61 30.21
C ASN A 392 7.62 -9.53 29.02
N PHE A 393 7.33 -8.66 28.05
CA PHE A 393 8.15 -8.51 26.84
C PHE A 393 9.60 -8.09 27.11
N SER A 394 9.86 -7.33 28.17
CA SER A 394 11.21 -6.91 28.54
C SER A 394 12.05 -8.09 29.03
N LYS A 395 11.45 -9.00 29.81
CA LYS A 395 12.12 -10.20 30.32
C LYS A 395 12.01 -11.39 29.37
N GLY A 396 11.04 -11.38 28.45
CA GLY A 396 10.73 -12.48 27.56
C GLY A 396 10.16 -13.72 28.26
N VAL A 397 9.43 -13.54 29.37
CA VAL A 397 8.90 -14.64 30.19
C VAL A 397 7.43 -14.42 30.56
N LYS A 398 6.73 -15.53 30.81
CA LYS A 398 5.38 -15.51 31.37
C LYS A 398 5.42 -15.34 32.89
N GLU A 399 4.65 -14.39 33.38
CA GLU A 399 4.42 -14.12 34.80
C GLU A 399 2.97 -14.49 35.16
N LYS A 400 2.69 -14.67 36.45
CA LYS A 400 1.32 -14.95 36.92
C LYS A 400 0.51 -13.67 36.82
N GLY A 401 -0.54 -13.69 36.00
CA GLY A 401 -1.46 -12.58 35.84
C GLY A 401 -2.60 -12.61 36.86
N ARG A 402 -3.72 -12.00 36.49
CA ARG A 402 -4.93 -11.95 37.31
C ARG A 402 -5.69 -13.28 37.26
N THR A 403 -6.36 -13.59 38.37
CA THR A 403 -7.33 -14.68 38.45
C THR A 403 -8.72 -14.13 38.16
N ILE A 404 -9.45 -14.78 37.25
CA ILE A 404 -10.77 -14.36 36.80
C ILE A 404 -11.73 -15.55 36.71
N ARG A 405 -13.02 -15.24 36.73
CA ARG A 405 -14.12 -16.16 36.46
C ARG A 405 -15.14 -15.41 35.60
N VAL A 406 -15.73 -16.10 34.63
CA VAL A 406 -16.72 -15.51 33.71
C VAL A 406 -18.06 -16.19 33.98
N ASP A 407 -19.13 -15.40 34.13
CA ASP A 407 -20.49 -15.95 34.25
C ASP A 407 -21.05 -16.35 32.87
N GLU A 408 -22.20 -17.04 32.86
CA GLU A 408 -22.84 -17.54 31.63
C GLU A 408 -23.37 -16.43 30.71
N HIS A 409 -23.49 -15.19 31.20
CA HIS A 409 -24.03 -14.05 30.45
C HIS A 409 -22.97 -13.00 30.06
N SER A 410 -21.73 -13.17 30.53
CA SER A 410 -20.62 -12.25 30.27
C SER A 410 -19.79 -12.73 29.07
N PRO A 411 -19.76 -11.98 27.97
CA PRO A 411 -18.94 -12.36 26.82
C PRO A 411 -17.44 -12.15 27.09
N ILE A 412 -16.61 -12.97 26.47
CA ILE A 412 -15.15 -12.85 26.52
C ILE A 412 -14.70 -12.11 25.25
N ILE A 413 -14.02 -10.97 25.41
CA ILE A 413 -13.38 -10.25 24.32
C ILE A 413 -11.92 -10.72 24.21
N ILE A 414 -11.55 -11.22 23.04
CA ILE A 414 -10.20 -11.66 22.73
C ILE A 414 -9.59 -10.64 21.76
N GLU A 415 -8.43 -10.09 22.09
CA GLU A 415 -7.65 -9.29 21.14
C GLU A 415 -6.29 -9.92 20.83
N GLY A 416 -5.84 -9.76 19.59
CA GLY A 416 -4.58 -10.35 19.14
C GLY A 416 -4.41 -10.24 17.63
N ILE A 417 -3.21 -10.50 17.14
CA ILE A 417 -2.98 -10.59 15.68
C ILE A 417 -3.70 -11.82 15.10
N HIS A 418 -3.82 -12.89 15.92
CA HIS A 418 -4.38 -14.20 15.56
C HIS A 418 -5.71 -14.51 16.25
N ALA A 419 -6.44 -13.49 16.71
CA ALA A 419 -7.64 -13.61 17.55
C ALA A 419 -8.85 -14.21 16.84
#